data_AF-A0A101IIQ3-F1
#
_entry.id   AF-A0A101IIQ3-F1
#
_cell.length_a   1.000
_cell.length_b   1.000
_cell.length_c   1.000
_cell.angle_alpha   90.00
_cell.angle_beta   90.00
_cell.angle_gamma   90.00
#
_symmetry.space_group_name_H-M   'P 1'
#
loop_
_entity.id
_entity.type
_entity.pdbx_description
1 polymer ?
#
loop_
_entity_poly.entity_id
_entity_poly.type
_entity_poly.pdbx_seq_one_letter_code
_entity_poly.pdbx_strand_id
1 'polypeptide(L)' 'MEILTGRKAGARQKNGKFEENTINDLVDQKLLEFAIKLKEFGEEKKQK' A
#
# COMPACT_ATOMS: atom_id res chain seq x y z
N MET A 1 6.70 -15.87 3.25
CA MET A 1 5.64 -14.83 3.31
C MET A 1 4.27 -15.49 3.42
N GLU A 2 3.75 -16.16 2.38
CA GLU A 2 2.42 -16.79 2.44
C GLU A 2 2.27 -17.84 3.54
N ILE A 3 3.30 -18.66 3.78
CA ILE A 3 3.33 -19.67 4.86
C ILE A 3 3.16 -19.02 6.25
N LEU A 4 3.68 -17.80 6.44
CA LEU A 4 3.66 -17.11 7.73
C LEU A 4 2.37 -16.29 7.93
N THR A 5 1.75 -15.82 6.84
CA THR A 5 0.56 -14.95 6.90
C THR A 5 -0.75 -15.68 6.62
N GLY A 6 -0.69 -16.91 6.07
CA GLY A 6 -1.87 -17.67 5.66
C GLY A 6 -2.65 -17.04 4.50
N ARG A 7 -2.07 -16.03 3.83
CA ARG A 7 -2.69 -15.31 2.71
C ARG A 7 -1.82 -15.40 1.48
N LYS A 8 -2.45 -15.42 0.31
CA LYS A 8 -1.75 -15.31 -0.97
C LYS A 8 -0.99 -13.98 -1.04
N ALA A 9 0.17 -13.98 -1.67
CA ALA A 9 0.96 -12.80 -1.96
C ALA A 9 0.25 -11.95 -3.02
N GLY A 10 -0.30 -12.61 -4.04
CA GLY A 10 -1.01 -12.00 -5.16
C GLY A 10 -0.08 -11.51 -6.26
N ALA A 11 -0.41 -11.87 -7.49
CA ALA A 11 0.38 -11.51 -8.66
C ALA A 11 0.11 -10.06 -9.10
N ARG A 12 1.11 -9.46 -9.77
CA ARG A 12 0.93 -8.17 -10.44
C ARG A 12 0.19 -8.38 -11.76
N GLN A 13 -0.91 -7.65 -11.95
CA GLN A 13 -1.75 -7.68 -13.12
C GLN A 13 -1.19 -6.78 -14.24
N LYS A 14 -1.72 -6.93 -15.46
CA LYS A 14 -1.32 -6.13 -16.63
C LYS A 14 -1.54 -4.63 -16.46
N ASN A 15 -2.51 -4.24 -15.63
CA ASN A 15 -2.80 -2.84 -15.28
C ASN A 15 -1.85 -2.27 -14.21
N GLY A 16 -0.90 -3.07 -13.71
CA GLY A 16 0.07 -2.69 -12.69
C GLY A 16 -0.40 -2.88 -11.25
N LYS A 17 -1.69 -3.18 -11.00
CA LYS A 17 -2.26 -3.49 -9.67
C LYS A 17 -1.97 -4.93 -9.25
N PHE A 18 -2.15 -5.23 -7.97
CA PHE A 18 -2.11 -6.60 -7.46
C PHE A 18 -3.51 -7.23 -7.41
N GLU A 19 -3.55 -8.56 -7.37
CA GLU A 19 -4.78 -9.29 -7.08
C GLU A 19 -5.41 -8.82 -5.77
N GLU A 20 -6.72 -8.56 -5.76
CA GLU A 20 -7.40 -8.01 -4.59
C GLU A 20 -7.36 -8.97 -3.39
N ASN A 21 -7.32 -8.40 -2.19
CA ASN A 21 -7.30 -9.12 -0.90
C ASN A 21 -6.06 -10.01 -0.67
N THR A 22 -4.98 -9.77 -1.40
CA THR A 22 -3.69 -10.45 -1.19
C THR A 22 -2.74 -9.58 -0.37
N ILE A 23 -1.62 -10.16 0.08
CA ILE A 23 -0.61 -9.40 0.85
C ILE A 23 -0.09 -8.21 0.05
N ASN A 24 0.20 -8.36 -1.23
CA ASN A 24 0.75 -7.28 -2.04
C ASN A 24 -0.26 -6.15 -2.28
N ASP A 25 -1.54 -6.46 -2.45
CA ASP A 25 -2.61 -5.45 -2.53
C ASP A 25 -2.73 -4.66 -1.22
N LEU A 26 -2.71 -5.34 -0.07
CA LEU A 26 -2.77 -4.69 1.24
C LEU A 26 -1.53 -3.81 1.52
N VAL A 27 -0.35 -4.25 1.09
CA VAL A 27 0.89 -3.48 1.19
C VAL A 27 0.81 -2.24 0.31
N ASP A 28 0.36 -2.38 -0.94
CA ASP A 28 0.20 -1.26 -1.89
C ASP A 28 -0.73 -0.18 -1.33
N GLN A 29 -1.89 -0.58 -0.80
CA GLN A 29 -2.84 0.32 -0.15
C GLN A 29 -2.23 1.03 1.06
N LYS A 30 -1.44 0.32 1.89
CA LYS A 30 -0.82 0.92 3.09
C LYS A 30 0.27 1.92 2.73
N LEU A 31 1.06 1.63 1.68
CA LEU A 31 2.07 2.56 1.17
C LEU A 31 1.43 3.82 0.61
N LEU A 32 0.29 3.70 -0.10
CA LEU A 32 -0.47 4.85 -0.57
C LEU A 32 -0.97 5.71 0.60
N GLU A 33 -1.54 5.10 1.65
CA GLU A 33 -1.98 5.80 2.87
C GLU A 33 -0.81 6.57 3.51
N PHE A 34 0.36 5.95 3.62
CA PHE A 34 1.55 6.61 4.16
C PHE A 34 2.05 7.76 3.29
N ALA A 35 2.04 7.60 1.97
CA ALA A 35 2.44 8.66 1.05
C ALA A 35 1.52 9.89 1.16
N ILE A 36 0.20 9.66 1.30
CA ILE A 36 -0.78 10.73 1.52
C ILE A 36 -0.51 11.45 2.84
N LYS A 37 -0.39 10.71 3.95
CA LYS A 37 -0.11 11.29 5.28
C LYS A 37 1.21 12.05 5.34
N LEU A 38 2.24 11.56 4.64
CA LEU A 38 3.53 12.23 4.56
C LEU A 38 3.42 13.57 3.84
N LYS A 39 2.61 13.64 2.76
CA LYS A 39 2.33 14.87 2.04
C LYS A 39 1.59 15.87 2.93
N GLU A 40 0.51 15.44 3.59
CA GLU A 40 -0.29 16.27 4.50
C GLU A 40 0.57 16.86 5.63
N PHE A 41 1.40 16.03 6.27
CA PHE A 41 2.33 16.48 7.30
C PHE A 41 3.31 17.56 6.81
N GLY A 42 3.76 17.45 5.55
CA GLY A 42 4.59 18.47 4.92
C GLY A 42 3.85 19.78 4.63
N GLU A 43 2.56 19.70 4.31
CA GLU A 43 1.69 20.87 4.05
C GLU A 43 1.32 21.59 5.35
N GLU A 44 1.02 20.86 6.43
CA GLU A 44 0.79 21.43 7.77
C GLU A 44 1.99 22.22 8.27
N LYS A 45 3.21 21.73 8.02
CA LYS A 45 4.45 22.41 8.41
C LYS A 45 4.72 23.71 7.65
N LYS A 46 4.18 23.87 6.43
CA LYS A 46 4.35 25.10 5.63
C LYS A 46 3.38 26.21 6.04
N GLN A 47 2.30 25.86 6.74
CA GLN A 47 1.23 26.78 7.14
C GLN A 47 1.44 27.32 8.58
N LYS A 48 2.46 26.85 9.31
CA LYS A 48 2.87 27.35 10.63
C LYS A 48 4.14 28.16 10.51
#